data_AF-A0A2D7WGA2-F1
#
_entry.id   AF-A0A2D7WGA2-F1
#
_cell.length_a   1.000
_cell.length_b   1.000
_cell.length_c   1.000
_cell.angle_alpha   90.00
_cell.angle_beta   90.00
_cell.angle_gamma   90.00
#
_symmetry.space_group_name_H-M   'P 1'
#
loop_
_entity.id
_entity.type
_entity.pdbx_description
1 polymer ?
#
loop_
_entity_poly.entity_id
_entity_poly.type
_entity_poly.pdbx_seq_one_letter_code
_entity_poly.pdbx_strand_id
1 'polypeptide(L)' 'MMGHIEHHPNDETILSYAAGSLPAAMALVVGCHLQYCSACRKRVAQADAV' A
#
# COMPACT_ATOMS: atom_id res chain seq x y z
N MET A 1 17.62 3.99 10.32
CA MET A 1 17.77 2.64 9.77
C MET A 1 16.37 2.05 9.62
N MET A 2 15.79 2.15 8.42
CA MET A 2 14.42 1.71 8.19
C MET A 2 14.45 0.20 7.98
N GLY A 3 13.85 -0.55 8.91
CA GLY A 3 13.80 -2.00 8.89
C GLY A 3 13.30 -2.51 7.54
N HIS A 4 13.99 -3.51 7.00
CA HIS A 4 13.61 -4.16 5.75
C HIS A 4 12.27 -4.88 5.98
N ILE A 5 11.21 -4.41 5.33
CA ILE A 5 9.90 -5.05 5.42
C ILE A 5 9.87 -6.13 4.35
N GLU A 6 9.93 -7.39 4.76
CA GLU A 6 9.94 -8.56 3.86
C GLU A 6 8.53 -8.88 3.31
N HIS A 7 7.49 -8.47 4.03
CA HIS A 7 6.09 -8.76 3.69
C HIS A 7 5.36 -7.52 3.21
N HIS A 8 4.97 -7.54 1.95
CA HIS A 8 4.23 -6.47 1.29
C HIS A 8 2.79 -6.90 0.98
N PRO A 9 1.86 -5.94 0.90
CA PRO A 9 0.54 -6.19 0.32
C PRO A 9 0.68 -6.68 -1.13
N ASN A 10 -0.18 -7.60 -1.53
CA ASN A 10 -0.24 -8.08 -2.92
C ASN A 10 -0.67 -6.95 -3.86
N ASP A 11 -0.36 -7.07 -5.15
CA ASP A 11 -0.69 -6.05 -6.16
C ASP A 11 -2.18 -5.74 -6.22
N GLU A 12 -3.06 -6.73 -6.10
CA GLU A 12 -4.52 -6.54 -6.07
C GLU A 12 -4.97 -5.64 -4.92
N THR A 13 -4.36 -5.79 -3.74
CA THR A 13 -4.63 -4.95 -2.58
C THR A 13 -4.12 -3.53 -2.80
N ILE A 14 -2.96 -3.36 -3.44
CA ILE A 14 -2.41 -2.05 -3.79
C ILE A 14 -3.29 -1.32 -4.81
N LEU A 15 -3.71 -2.01 -5.86
CA LEU A 15 -4.62 -1.49 -6.89
C LEU A 15 -5.98 -1.12 -6.28
N SER A 16 -6.55 -1.98 -5.46
CA SER A 16 -7.85 -1.72 -4.81
C SER A 16 -7.75 -0.61 -3.77
N TYR A 17 -6.59 -0.45 -3.12
CA TYR A 17 -6.30 0.69 -2.24
C TYR A 17 -6.22 2.00 -3.03
N ALA A 18 -5.48 2.04 -4.14
CA ALA A 18 -5.37 3.21 -5.00
C ALA A 18 -6.72 3.61 -5.61
N ALA A 19 -7.51 2.62 -6.05
CA ALA A 19 -8.87 2.83 -6.56
C ALA A 19 -9.90 3.22 -5.49
N GLY A 20 -9.54 3.23 -4.20
CA GLY A 20 -10.46 3.53 -3.10
C GLY A 20 -11.57 2.48 -2.89
N SER A 21 -11.42 1.28 -3.45
CA SER A 21 -12.42 0.20 -3.38
C SER A 21 -12.20 -0.76 -2.21
N LEU A 22 -11.11 -0.58 -1.45
CA LEU A 22 -10.76 -1.43 -0.32
C LEU A 22 -11.72 -1.21 0.88
N PRO A 23 -12.13 -2.27 1.60
CA PRO A 23 -12.87 -2.12 2.85
C PRO A 23 -12.10 -1.26 3.86
N ALA A 24 -12.82 -0.44 4.63
CA ALA A 24 -12.22 0.58 5.51
C ALA A 24 -11.15 0.02 6.48
N ALA A 25 -11.38 -1.15 7.06
CA ALA A 25 -10.42 -1.80 7.94
C ALA A 25 -9.10 -2.15 7.22
N MET A 26 -9.19 -2.68 6.00
CA MET A 26 -8.03 -3.00 5.18
C MET A 26 -7.32 -1.74 4.70
N ALA A 27 -8.07 -0.69 4.36
CA ALA A 27 -7.50 0.60 3.97
C ALA A 27 -6.66 1.22 5.11
N LEU A 28 -7.12 1.11 6.36
CA LEU A 28 -6.35 1.55 7.53
C LEU A 28 -5.04 0.78 7.68
N VAL A 29 -5.08 -0.55 7.56
CA VAL A 29 -3.87 -1.40 7.68
C VAL A 29 -2.86 -1.08 6.59
N VAL A 30 -3.31 -0.93 5.34
CA VAL A 30 -2.45 -0.55 4.22
C VAL A 30 -1.89 0.85 4.45
N GLY A 31 -2.70 1.82 4.87
CA GLY A 31 -2.25 3.16 5.22
C GLY A 31 -1.13 3.16 6.28
N CYS A 32 -1.29 2.39 7.35
CA CYS A 32 -0.26 2.22 8.36
C CYS A 32 1.03 1.63 7.76
N HIS A 33 0.93 0.61 6.90
CA HIS A 33 2.09 0.03 6.23
C HIS A 33 2.83 1.04 5.33
N LEU A 34 2.10 1.86 4.58
CA LEU A 34 2.67 2.89 3.70
C LEU A 34 3.46 3.95 4.46
N GLN A 35 3.12 4.20 5.74
CA GLN A 35 3.85 5.11 6.61
C GLN A 35 5.31 4.64 6.83
N TYR A 36 5.52 3.33 6.92
CA TYR A 36 6.81 2.71 7.22
C TYR A 36 7.52 2.13 5.98
N CYS A 37 6.78 1.79 4.92
CA CYS A 37 7.32 1.18 3.70
C CYS A 37 7.35 2.16 2.52
N SER A 38 8.55 2.60 2.12
CA SER A 38 8.72 3.45 0.93
C SER A 38 8.47 2.69 -0.38
N ALA A 39 8.73 1.39 -0.43
CA ALA A 39 8.51 0.55 -1.62
C ALA A 39 7.02 0.45 -1.96
N CYS A 40 6.17 0.12 -0.98
CA CYS A 40 4.72 0.08 -1.18
C CYS A 40 4.14 1.46 -1.49
N ARG A 41 4.71 2.54 -0.93
CA ARG A 41 4.30 3.91 -1.27
C ARG A 41 4.54 4.24 -2.75
N LYS A 42 5.67 3.81 -3.31
CA LYS A 42 5.93 3.95 -4.76
C LYS A 42 4.94 3.14 -5.59
N ARG A 43 4.63 1.91 -5.19
CA ARG A 43 3.66 1.05 -5.91
C ARG A 43 2.26 1.65 -5.92
N VAL A 44 1.79 2.20 -4.80
CA VAL A 44 0.50 2.91 -4.74
C VAL A 44 0.51 4.14 -5.66
N ALA A 45 1.56 4.97 -5.60
CA ALA A 45 1.67 6.15 -6.47
C ALA A 45 1.71 5.79 -7.97
N GLN A 46 2.30 4.64 -8.33
CA GLN A 46 2.26 4.13 -9.69
C GLN A 46 0.87 3.64 -10.09
N ALA A 47 0.15 2.99 -9.19
CA ALA A 47 -1.23 2.54 -9.45
C ALA A 47 -2.23 3.70 -9.55
N ASP A 48 -1.98 4.80 -8.83
CA ASP A 48 -2.79 6.03 -8.85
C ASP A 48 -2.54 6.89 -10.11
N ALA A 49 -1.37 6.75 -10.74
CA ALA A 49 -0.98 7.52 -11.92
C ALA A 49 -1.53 6.97 -13.26
N VAL A 50 -2.40 5.96 -13.20
CA VAL A 50 -3.01 5.28 -14.37
C VAL A 50 -4.43 5.79 -14.61
#